data_AF-A0A914EB97-F1
#
_entry.id   AF-A0A914EB97-F1
#
_cell.length_a   1.000
_cell.length_b   1.000
_cell.length_c   1.000
_cell.angle_alpha   90.00
_cell.angle_beta   90.00
_cell.angle_gamma   90.00
#
_symmetry.space_group_name_H-M   'P 1'
#
loop_
_entity.id
_entity.type
_entity.pdbx_description
1 polymer ?
#
loop_
_entity_poly.entity_id
_entity_poly.type
_entity_poly.pdbx_seq_one_letter_code
_entity_poly.pdbx_strand_id
1 'polypeptide(L)'
;MENSSTSFVPNNKLRVLFGFEPPDSSVDCRDFPHLSDPTFGCPFPGSTLEIVSMLAAFLKWEIIPSVDIPSAIGSLDYGGLQVNLIYLARNVPPIWQDYLLKALVPYSTVVWVVILASLIAQVIFGVFVRKVEINMKLEIDFSPFKTLWHYVAYQTNQPVDDIFVYYKTSAALLKAPNMDPFHSSEEMFDLIASGRYTYVIDAINYYSDWYKSTWNNTDLEHIRLLNEALKSNPALITNTTEEAFAYLQQGGYIVPSQDDTYEMYITQSLCDIYRFSADTPQKSSMFIFLKNATLLKEWNRAIIMNQDFIQRTFYKYYRSGFITGGAYPNCSVDPKENLPDSMKPLGV
;
A
#
# COMPACT_ATOMS: atom_id res chain seq x y z
N MET A 1 -32.31 52.60 29.56
CA MET A 1 -31.46 52.94 28.40
C MET A 1 -30.28 51.99 28.43
N GLU A 2 -30.39 50.86 27.75
CA GLU A 2 -29.26 49.95 27.57
C GLU A 2 -28.44 50.47 26.39
N ASN A 3 -27.17 50.78 26.63
CA ASN A 3 -26.24 51.08 25.55
C ASN A 3 -25.93 49.78 24.81
N SER A 4 -26.70 49.50 23.75
CA SER A 4 -26.36 48.50 22.74
C SER A 4 -25.12 48.99 21.97
N SER A 5 -23.96 48.81 22.57
CA SER A 5 -22.68 48.91 21.89
C SER A 5 -22.58 47.73 20.93
N THR A 6 -23.05 47.93 19.70
CA THR A 6 -22.87 46.98 18.59
C THR A 6 -21.38 46.82 18.32
N SER A 7 -20.78 45.82 18.99
CA SER A 7 -19.40 45.44 18.78
C SER A 7 -19.22 45.15 17.29
N PHE A 8 -18.40 45.95 16.62
CA PHE A 8 -18.07 45.77 15.22
C PHE A 8 -17.30 44.44 15.08
N VAL A 9 -18.02 43.35 14.83
CA VAL A 9 -17.41 42.06 14.51
C VAL A 9 -16.79 42.25 13.13
N PRO A 10 -15.45 42.24 13.00
CA PRO A 10 -14.83 42.35 11.68
C PRO A 10 -15.31 41.16 10.86
N ASN A 11 -15.90 41.45 9.70
CA ASN A 11 -16.52 40.43 8.87
C ASN A 11 -15.42 39.68 8.12
N ASN A 12 -14.79 38.73 8.82
CA ASN A 12 -13.61 37.99 8.39
C ASN A 12 -13.99 36.98 7.30
N LYS A 13 -14.11 37.48 6.07
CA LYS A 13 -14.39 36.65 4.89
C LYS A 13 -13.07 36.08 4.34
N LEU A 14 -12.92 34.76 4.37
CA LEU A 14 -11.78 34.03 3.81
C LEU A 14 -12.12 33.54 2.41
N ARG A 15 -11.43 34.03 1.37
CA ARG A 15 -11.52 33.41 0.04
C ARG A 15 -10.63 32.16 0.01
N VAL A 16 -11.21 31.00 -0.30
CA VAL A 16 -10.50 29.73 -0.41
C VAL A 16 -10.62 29.22 -1.84
N LEU A 17 -9.48 28.86 -2.44
CA LEU A 17 -9.43 28.18 -3.73
C LEU A 17 -9.36 26.68 -3.50
N PHE A 18 -10.25 25.92 -4.12
CA PHE A 18 -10.21 24.47 -4.15
C PHE A 18 -9.84 24.01 -5.56
N GLY A 19 -8.91 23.05 -5.66
CA GLY A 19 -8.79 22.23 -6.86
C GLY A 19 -10.01 21.32 -7.01
N PHE A 20 -10.05 20.53 -8.07
CA PHE A 20 -10.96 19.40 -8.19
C PHE A 20 -10.16 18.11 -8.05
N GLU A 21 -10.32 17.44 -6.91
CA GLU A 21 -9.59 16.23 -6.55
C GLU A 21 -10.43 15.40 -5.58
N PRO A 22 -11.22 14.42 -6.06
CA PRO A 22 -11.96 13.52 -5.18
C PRO A 22 -10.99 12.58 -4.42
N PRO A 23 -11.22 12.26 -3.14
CA PRO A 23 -12.38 12.61 -2.33
C PRO A 23 -12.21 13.91 -1.52
N ASP A 24 -11.14 14.69 -1.74
CA ASP A 24 -10.88 15.95 -1.02
C ASP A 24 -11.82 17.09 -1.41
N SER A 25 -12.22 17.14 -2.68
CA SER A 25 -13.09 18.15 -3.27
C SER A 25 -13.74 17.62 -4.55
N SER A 26 -15.09 17.52 -4.59
CA SER A 26 -15.80 17.04 -5.79
C SER A 26 -16.86 18.02 -6.31
N VAL A 27 -16.80 18.30 -7.63
CA VAL A 27 -17.78 19.14 -8.34
C VAL A 27 -19.05 18.40 -8.78
N ASP A 28 -19.17 17.08 -8.55
CA ASP A 28 -20.39 16.31 -8.90
C ASP A 28 -21.63 16.76 -8.11
N CYS A 29 -21.40 17.49 -7.03
CA CYS A 29 -22.43 18.27 -6.35
C CYS A 29 -22.91 19.41 -7.26
N ARG A 30 -24.18 19.34 -7.69
CA ARG A 30 -24.81 20.28 -8.65
C ARG A 30 -24.69 21.77 -8.27
N ASP A 31 -24.52 22.04 -6.98
CA ASP A 31 -24.36 23.37 -6.37
C ASP A 31 -23.05 23.43 -5.53
N PHE A 32 -21.98 22.78 -6.00
CA PHE A 32 -20.67 22.81 -5.31
C PHE A 32 -20.11 24.24 -5.26
N PRO A 33 -19.52 24.69 -4.13
CA PRO A 33 -19.41 24.02 -2.83
C PRO A 33 -20.33 24.64 -1.76
N HIS A 34 -21.38 23.91 -1.38
CA HIS A 34 -22.09 24.18 -0.12
C HIS A 34 -21.27 23.72 1.07
N LEU A 35 -20.66 24.69 1.76
CA LEU A 35 -19.84 24.49 2.96
C LEU A 35 -20.63 24.15 4.23
N SER A 36 -21.94 24.45 4.25
CA SER A 36 -22.73 24.47 5.48
C SER A 36 -23.40 23.14 5.81
N ASP A 37 -23.94 22.43 4.81
CA ASP A 37 -24.77 21.25 5.05
C ASP A 37 -24.62 20.19 3.94
N PRO A 38 -24.42 18.91 4.29
CA PRO A 38 -24.58 17.81 3.33
C PRO A 38 -26.05 17.68 2.92
N THR A 39 -26.32 17.62 1.62
CA THR A 39 -27.69 17.50 1.08
C THR A 39 -27.92 16.11 0.48
N PHE A 40 -29.17 15.68 0.28
CA PHE A 40 -29.46 14.42 -0.42
C PHE A 40 -28.87 14.33 -1.84
N GLY A 41 -28.63 15.48 -2.50
CA GLY A 41 -27.98 15.55 -3.82
C GLY A 41 -26.48 15.83 -3.79
N CYS A 42 -25.93 16.18 -2.63
CA CYS A 42 -24.51 16.41 -2.37
C CYS A 42 -24.22 16.01 -0.92
N PRO A 43 -24.23 14.71 -0.58
CA PRO A 43 -24.13 14.30 0.81
C PRO A 43 -22.70 14.47 1.34
N PHE A 44 -21.69 14.52 0.48
CA PHE A 44 -20.27 14.56 0.87
C PHE A 44 -19.50 15.48 -0.07
N PRO A 45 -19.19 16.73 0.32
CA PRO A 45 -18.59 17.70 -0.59
C PRO A 45 -17.04 17.60 -0.64
N GLY A 46 -16.44 16.87 0.31
CA GLY A 46 -15.05 16.42 0.27
C GLY A 46 -14.31 16.54 1.59
N SER A 47 -13.24 15.75 1.75
CA SER A 47 -12.38 15.70 2.95
C SER A 47 -11.84 17.08 3.33
N THR A 48 -11.13 17.73 2.41
CA THR A 48 -10.57 19.08 2.61
C THR A 48 -11.67 20.13 2.81
N LEU A 49 -12.83 20.05 2.14
CA LEU A 49 -13.90 21.02 2.36
C LEU A 49 -14.48 20.95 3.78
N GLU A 50 -14.71 19.74 4.31
CA GLU A 50 -15.22 19.53 5.67
C GLU A 50 -14.23 20.05 6.72
N ILE A 51 -12.92 19.81 6.53
CA ILE A 51 -11.85 20.33 7.39
C ILE A 51 -11.82 21.87 7.35
N VAL A 52 -11.82 22.47 6.16
CA VAL A 52 -11.75 23.93 5.99
C VAL A 52 -12.98 24.62 6.57
N SER A 53 -14.18 24.06 6.36
CA SER A 53 -15.44 24.57 6.93
C SER A 53 -15.41 24.57 8.46
N MET A 54 -14.97 23.46 9.07
CA MET A 54 -14.80 23.34 10.52
C MET A 54 -13.79 24.38 11.07
N LEU A 55 -12.62 24.53 10.43
CA LEU A 55 -11.59 25.47 10.87
C LEU A 55 -12.06 26.93 10.80
N ALA A 56 -12.79 27.31 9.74
CA ALA A 56 -13.37 28.64 9.63
C ALA A 56 -14.49 28.87 10.65
N ALA A 57 -15.36 27.88 10.89
CA ALA A 57 -16.40 27.96 11.92
C ALA A 57 -15.79 28.16 13.32
N PHE A 58 -14.72 27.43 13.65
CA PHE A 58 -13.95 27.59 14.89
C PHE A 58 -13.39 29.02 15.05
N LEU A 59 -12.90 29.61 13.95
CA LEU A 59 -12.34 30.96 13.91
C LEU A 59 -13.40 32.07 13.74
N LYS A 60 -14.68 31.70 13.55
CA LYS A 60 -15.80 32.60 13.21
C LYS A 60 -15.55 33.40 11.92
N TRP A 61 -14.97 32.74 10.92
CA TRP A 61 -14.74 33.28 9.59
C TRP A 61 -15.79 32.77 8.60
N GLU A 62 -16.17 33.62 7.65
CA GLU A 62 -17.07 33.26 6.55
C GLU A 62 -16.22 32.83 5.36
N ILE A 63 -16.33 31.58 4.89
CA ILE A 63 -15.62 31.17 3.68
C ILE A 63 -16.39 31.63 2.46
N ILE A 64 -15.70 32.32 1.54
CA ILE A 64 -16.11 32.49 0.16
C ILE A 64 -15.33 31.47 -0.67
N PRO A 65 -15.92 30.33 -1.03
CA PRO A 65 -15.21 29.32 -1.79
C PRO A 65 -15.12 29.73 -3.26
N SER A 66 -14.06 29.27 -3.92
CA SER A 66 -13.81 29.39 -5.34
C SER A 66 -13.27 28.05 -5.83
N VAL A 67 -13.74 27.58 -6.97
CA VAL A 67 -13.24 26.35 -7.60
C VAL A 67 -12.32 26.78 -8.73
N ASP A 68 -11.11 26.22 -8.81
CA ASP A 68 -10.31 26.34 -10.03
C ASP A 68 -10.67 25.22 -11.00
N ILE A 69 -11.04 25.60 -12.23
CA ILE A 69 -11.42 24.69 -13.31
C ILE A 69 -10.82 25.27 -14.59
N PRO A 70 -9.82 24.63 -15.25
CA PRO A 70 -9.02 23.48 -14.84
C PRO A 70 -7.51 23.79 -14.94
N SER A 71 -6.87 24.18 -13.84
CA SER A 71 -5.41 24.37 -13.82
C SER A 71 -4.68 23.10 -13.35
N ALA A 72 -3.48 22.86 -13.88
CA ALA A 72 -2.68 21.67 -13.59
C ALA A 72 -2.03 21.77 -12.19
N ILE A 73 -2.83 21.50 -11.16
CA ILE A 73 -2.44 21.59 -9.74
C ILE A 73 -1.49 20.43 -9.31
N GLY A 74 -1.34 19.38 -10.12
CA GLY A 74 -0.46 18.22 -9.89
C GLY A 74 1.05 18.48 -9.94
N SER A 75 1.53 19.59 -9.35
CA SER A 75 2.96 19.94 -9.27
C SER A 75 3.34 20.85 -8.09
N LEU A 76 2.48 21.04 -7.09
CA LEU A 76 2.79 21.85 -5.92
C LEU A 76 3.05 20.95 -4.70
N ASP A 77 4.14 21.23 -3.97
CA ASP A 77 4.53 20.49 -2.76
C ASP A 77 3.87 21.12 -1.53
N TYR A 78 2.98 20.36 -0.90
CA TYR A 78 2.01 20.87 0.05
C TYR A 78 2.21 20.27 1.47
N GLY A 79 3.35 20.40 2.20
CA GLY A 79 3.63 19.78 3.55
C GLY A 79 2.58 19.88 4.71
N GLY A 80 2.73 19.35 5.94
CA GLY A 80 1.72 19.47 7.05
C GLY A 80 1.02 18.19 7.61
N LEU A 81 0.04 17.62 6.90
CA LEU A 81 -0.78 16.43 7.24
C LEU A 81 -0.18 15.12 6.69
N GLN A 82 0.42 14.21 7.49
CA GLN A 82 1.34 13.19 6.95
C GLN A 82 0.78 12.24 5.86
N VAL A 83 1.32 12.37 4.64
CA VAL A 83 1.02 11.57 3.44
C VAL A 83 2.13 10.57 3.22
N ASN A 84 1.80 9.28 3.22
CA ASN A 84 2.74 8.26 2.79
C ASN A 84 2.68 8.16 1.25
N LEU A 85 3.85 8.10 0.60
CA LEU A 85 3.92 7.45 -0.71
C LEU A 85 3.53 5.99 -0.51
N ILE A 86 2.67 5.43 -1.35
CA ILE A 86 2.23 4.05 -1.26
C ILE A 86 2.46 3.32 -2.58
N TYR A 87 2.67 2.02 -2.48
CA TYR A 87 2.79 1.14 -3.63
C TYR A 87 1.58 0.23 -3.69
N LEU A 88 0.85 0.34 -4.80
CA LEU A 88 -0.31 -0.46 -5.13
C LEU A 88 0.15 -1.60 -6.03
N ALA A 89 -0.15 -2.83 -5.65
CA ALA A 89 0.20 -4.02 -6.42
C ALA A 89 -0.92 -5.05 -6.38
N ARG A 90 -1.16 -5.75 -7.49
CA ARG A 90 -1.96 -7.00 -7.50
C ARG A 90 -0.99 -8.18 -7.61
N ASN A 91 -1.29 -9.28 -6.92
CA ASN A 91 -0.46 -10.49 -7.02
C ASN A 91 -0.35 -10.97 -8.47
N VAL A 92 0.87 -11.26 -8.91
CA VAL A 92 1.06 -12.14 -10.07
C VAL A 92 0.52 -13.52 -9.68
N PRO A 93 -0.37 -14.16 -10.46
CA PRO A 93 -0.77 -15.53 -10.20
C PRO A 93 0.48 -16.42 -10.20
N PRO A 94 0.77 -17.19 -9.13
CA PRO A 94 2.03 -17.90 -8.98
C PRO A 94 2.27 -18.88 -10.14
N ILE A 95 3.51 -18.91 -10.60
CA ILE A 95 3.96 -19.86 -11.63
C ILE A 95 4.01 -21.25 -10.98
N TRP A 96 3.84 -22.33 -11.75
CA TRP A 96 3.95 -23.71 -11.26
C TRP A 96 5.23 -23.99 -10.44
N GLN A 97 6.32 -23.25 -10.70
CA GLN A 97 7.56 -23.30 -9.96
C GLN A 97 7.42 -22.77 -8.52
N ASP A 98 6.67 -21.67 -8.33
CA ASP A 98 6.38 -21.11 -6.99
C ASP A 98 5.64 -22.17 -6.14
N TYR A 99 4.70 -22.93 -6.71
CA TYR A 99 3.99 -24.00 -6.01
C TYR A 99 4.92 -25.15 -5.57
N LEU A 100 5.91 -25.52 -6.39
CA LEU A 100 6.89 -26.54 -6.02
C LEU A 100 7.82 -26.05 -4.91
N LEU A 101 8.31 -24.82 -5.00
CA LEU A 101 9.13 -24.21 -3.94
C LEU A 101 8.32 -24.00 -2.65
N LYS A 102 7.01 -23.72 -2.76
CA LYS A 102 6.10 -23.61 -1.61
C LYS A 102 5.96 -24.93 -0.84
N ALA A 103 6.15 -26.09 -1.47
CA ALA A 103 6.23 -27.37 -0.75
C ALA A 103 7.47 -27.48 0.17
N LEU A 104 8.50 -26.65 -0.06
CA LEU A 104 9.72 -26.57 0.76
C LEU A 104 9.62 -25.55 1.90
N VAL A 105 8.73 -24.56 1.80
CA VAL A 105 8.49 -23.51 2.82
C VAL A 105 8.18 -24.00 4.26
N PRO A 106 7.60 -25.19 4.53
CA PRO A 106 7.36 -25.64 5.91
C PRO A 106 8.60 -25.78 6.79
N TYR A 107 9.80 -25.80 6.20
CA TYR A 107 11.07 -25.93 6.88
C TYR A 107 12.04 -24.83 6.41
N SER A 108 12.84 -24.29 7.33
CA SER A 108 13.84 -23.30 6.98
C SER A 108 14.95 -23.91 6.10
N THR A 109 15.65 -23.07 5.34
CA THR A 109 16.80 -23.46 4.51
C THR A 109 17.84 -24.24 5.30
N VAL A 110 18.05 -23.88 6.59
CA VAL A 110 18.96 -24.59 7.50
C VAL A 110 18.54 -26.05 7.71
N VAL A 111 17.24 -26.31 7.91
CA VAL A 111 16.73 -27.67 8.08
C VAL A 111 16.94 -28.49 6.81
N TRP A 112 16.66 -27.92 5.63
CA TRP A 112 16.93 -28.60 4.35
C TRP A 112 18.41 -28.91 4.13
N VAL A 113 19.31 -27.98 4.48
CA VAL A 113 20.76 -28.20 4.44
C VAL A 113 21.20 -29.31 5.40
N VAL A 114 20.62 -29.37 6.62
CA VAL A 114 20.89 -30.44 7.60
C VAL A 114 20.38 -31.80 7.12
N ILE A 115 19.18 -31.86 6.52
CA ILE A 115 18.64 -33.10 5.91
C ILE A 115 19.55 -33.58 4.78
N LEU A 116 19.98 -32.68 3.89
CA LEU A 116 20.88 -33.00 2.78
C LEU A 116 22.26 -33.49 3.30
N ALA A 117 22.84 -32.80 4.28
CA ALA A 117 24.11 -33.19 4.89
C ALA A 117 24.01 -34.55 5.61
N SER A 118 22.88 -34.82 6.29
CA SER A 118 22.58 -36.12 6.91
C SER A 118 22.49 -37.24 5.87
N LEU A 119 21.77 -37.02 4.76
CA LEU A 119 21.70 -37.98 3.65
C LEU A 119 23.09 -38.25 3.05
N ILE A 120 23.91 -37.21 2.81
CA ILE A 120 25.28 -37.37 2.32
C ILE A 120 26.12 -38.22 3.30
N ALA A 121 26.05 -37.93 4.60
CA ALA A 121 26.76 -38.70 5.63
C ALA A 121 26.31 -40.17 5.69
N GLN A 122 25.00 -40.43 5.62
CA GLN A 122 24.42 -41.78 5.56
C GLN A 122 24.91 -42.56 4.33
N VAL A 123 24.97 -41.91 3.17
CA VAL A 123 25.43 -42.53 1.91
C VAL A 123 26.93 -42.82 1.96
N ILE A 124 27.76 -41.92 2.48
CA ILE A 124 29.20 -42.15 2.68
C ILE A 124 29.42 -43.33 3.64
N PHE A 125 28.69 -43.37 4.76
CA PHE A 125 28.78 -44.46 5.73
C PHE A 125 28.31 -45.80 5.13
N GLY A 126 27.18 -45.83 4.41
CA GLY A 126 26.68 -47.05 3.76
C GLY A 126 27.61 -47.56 2.64
N VAL A 127 28.26 -46.65 1.90
CA VAL A 127 29.32 -47.01 0.94
C VAL A 127 30.54 -47.61 1.66
N PHE A 128 30.94 -47.06 2.81
CA PHE A 128 32.02 -47.63 3.62
C PHE A 128 31.67 -49.02 4.16
N VAL A 129 30.48 -49.19 4.73
CA VAL A 129 30.00 -50.49 5.25
C VAL A 129 29.95 -51.55 4.15
N ARG A 130 29.33 -51.26 3.00
CA ARG A 130 29.31 -52.20 1.86
C ARG A 130 30.70 -52.57 1.37
N LYS A 131 31.64 -51.62 1.34
CA LYS A 131 33.04 -51.92 0.98
C LYS A 131 33.72 -52.87 1.99
N VAL A 132 33.35 -52.80 3.27
CA VAL A 132 33.78 -53.78 4.29
C VAL A 132 33.09 -55.14 4.08
N GLU A 133 31.80 -55.18 3.77
CA GLU A 133 31.05 -56.42 3.51
C GLU A 133 31.59 -57.21 2.31
N ILE A 134 31.96 -56.53 1.22
CA ILE A 134 32.65 -57.15 0.06
C ILE A 134 33.99 -57.76 0.48
N ASN A 135 34.79 -57.04 1.26
CA ASN A 135 36.08 -57.54 1.75
C ASN A 135 35.90 -58.78 2.67
N MET A 136 34.78 -58.87 3.37
CA MET A 136 34.37 -60.05 4.16
C MET A 136 33.70 -61.15 3.32
N LYS A 137 33.52 -60.94 2.02
CA LYS A 137 32.82 -61.85 1.08
C LYS A 137 31.34 -62.10 1.43
N LEU A 138 30.69 -61.13 2.07
CA LEU A 138 29.26 -61.19 2.44
C LEU A 138 28.34 -60.71 1.31
N GLU A 139 28.78 -59.76 0.49
CA GLU A 139 28.04 -59.25 -0.68
C GLU A 139 28.91 -59.38 -1.95
N ILE A 140 28.28 -59.65 -3.11
CA ILE A 140 28.95 -59.96 -4.38
C ILE A 140 29.03 -58.75 -5.33
N ASP A 141 28.11 -57.79 -5.19
CA ASP A 141 27.95 -56.65 -6.11
C ASP A 141 27.81 -55.34 -5.32
N PHE A 142 28.47 -54.28 -5.79
CA PHE A 142 28.45 -52.96 -5.20
C PHE A 142 28.36 -51.86 -6.24
N SER A 143 27.35 -51.00 -6.07
CA SER A 143 27.20 -49.77 -6.84
C SER A 143 26.87 -48.63 -5.87
N PRO A 144 27.68 -47.54 -5.84
CA PRO A 144 27.39 -46.36 -5.02
C PRO A 144 26.01 -45.76 -5.32
N PHE A 145 25.59 -45.76 -6.59
CA PHE A 145 24.26 -45.29 -7.00
C PHE A 145 23.14 -46.18 -6.46
N LYS A 146 23.32 -47.50 -6.44
CA LYS A 146 22.36 -48.43 -5.83
C LYS A 146 22.28 -48.20 -4.32
N THR A 147 23.40 -47.89 -3.65
CA THR A 147 23.41 -47.52 -2.22
C THR A 147 22.67 -46.21 -1.98
N LEU A 148 22.99 -45.15 -2.73
CA LEU A 148 22.30 -43.85 -2.68
C LEU A 148 20.78 -43.99 -2.88
N TRP A 149 20.37 -44.72 -3.92
CA TRP A 149 18.95 -44.93 -4.21
C TRP A 149 18.22 -45.67 -3.09
N HIS A 150 18.84 -46.66 -2.44
CA HIS A 150 18.23 -47.30 -1.26
C HIS A 150 18.03 -46.32 -0.10
N TYR A 151 18.97 -45.42 0.19
CA TYR A 151 18.79 -44.42 1.25
C TYR A 151 17.71 -43.40 0.90
N VAL A 152 17.68 -42.91 -0.35
CA VAL A 152 16.61 -42.00 -0.81
C VAL A 152 15.25 -42.69 -0.73
N ALA A 153 15.12 -43.90 -1.28
CA ALA A 153 13.88 -44.68 -1.24
C ALA A 153 13.45 -45.02 0.20
N TYR A 154 14.39 -45.28 1.10
CA TYR A 154 14.09 -45.51 2.52
C TYR A 154 13.59 -44.24 3.21
N GLN A 155 14.18 -43.08 2.93
CA GLN A 155 13.71 -41.79 3.46
C GLN A 155 12.34 -41.37 2.87
N THR A 156 12.05 -41.69 1.60
CA THR A 156 10.77 -41.33 0.97
C THR A 156 9.64 -42.32 1.27
N ASN A 157 9.94 -43.58 1.58
CA ASN A 157 8.96 -44.63 1.89
C ASN A 157 8.91 -44.99 3.39
N GLN A 158 9.29 -44.08 4.29
CA GLN A 158 9.05 -44.32 5.72
C GLN A 158 7.53 -44.44 5.97
N PRO A 159 7.07 -45.44 6.74
CA PRO A 159 5.67 -45.56 7.09
C PRO A 159 5.19 -44.30 7.81
N VAL A 160 3.94 -43.89 7.52
CA VAL A 160 3.40 -42.55 7.81
C VAL A 160 3.05 -42.34 9.30
N ASP A 161 3.71 -43.06 10.20
CA ASP A 161 3.50 -42.96 11.64
C ASP A 161 3.92 -41.57 12.16
N ASP A 162 4.89 -40.92 11.49
CA ASP A 162 5.23 -39.49 11.66
C ASP A 162 4.36 -38.57 10.76
N ILE A 163 3.08 -38.46 11.14
CA ILE A 163 2.06 -37.61 10.49
C ILE A 163 2.49 -36.13 10.35
N PHE A 164 3.40 -35.65 11.20
CA PHE A 164 3.82 -34.25 11.29
C PHE A 164 4.33 -33.63 9.99
N VAL A 165 5.09 -34.38 9.17
CA VAL A 165 5.67 -33.84 7.93
C VAL A 165 4.58 -33.59 6.89
N TYR A 166 3.75 -34.60 6.64
CA TYR A 166 2.64 -34.53 5.70
C TYR A 166 1.62 -33.48 6.10
N TYR A 167 1.30 -33.36 7.40
CA TYR A 167 0.38 -32.33 7.89
C TYR A 167 0.92 -30.92 7.62
N LYS A 168 2.19 -30.63 7.94
CA LYS A 168 2.81 -29.33 7.70
C LYS A 168 2.87 -28.96 6.22
N THR A 169 3.27 -29.90 5.35
CA THR A 169 3.35 -29.65 3.90
C THR A 169 1.96 -29.48 3.30
N SER A 170 0.98 -30.30 3.71
CA SER A 170 -0.42 -30.16 3.26
C SER A 170 -1.02 -28.83 3.72
N ALA A 171 -0.78 -28.43 4.98
CA ALA A 171 -1.23 -27.14 5.49
C ALA A 171 -0.57 -25.96 4.76
N ALA A 172 0.71 -26.03 4.38
CA ALA A 172 1.36 -24.99 3.59
C ALA A 172 0.87 -24.91 2.14
N LEU A 173 0.52 -26.06 1.53
CA LEU A 173 -0.10 -26.10 0.20
C LEU A 173 -1.54 -25.56 0.23
N LEU A 174 -2.33 -25.94 1.23
CA LEU A 174 -3.74 -25.54 1.41
C LEU A 174 -3.91 -24.11 1.91
N LYS A 175 -3.00 -23.59 2.73
CA LYS A 175 -2.99 -22.17 3.09
C LYS A 175 -2.79 -21.38 1.80
N ALA A 176 -3.68 -20.46 1.47
CA ALA A 176 -3.46 -19.52 0.37
C ALA A 176 -2.04 -18.93 0.49
N PRO A 177 -1.29 -18.74 -0.62
CA PRO A 177 0.00 -18.06 -0.54
C PRO A 177 -0.20 -16.74 0.21
N ASN A 178 0.79 -16.32 1.01
CA ASN A 178 0.70 -15.02 1.67
C ASN A 178 0.52 -13.99 0.56
N MET A 179 -0.60 -13.28 0.53
CA MET A 179 -1.05 -12.52 -0.64
C MET A 179 -0.38 -11.13 -0.73
N ASP A 180 0.79 -11.02 -0.12
CA ASP A 180 1.60 -9.82 -0.06
C ASP A 180 2.73 -10.03 -1.08
N PRO A 181 2.74 -9.32 -2.23
CA PRO A 181 3.75 -9.48 -3.26
C PRO A 181 5.19 -9.25 -2.79
N PHE A 182 5.37 -8.46 -1.74
CA PHE A 182 6.64 -8.08 -1.10
C PHE A 182 6.36 -7.54 0.30
N HIS A 183 7.37 -7.58 1.18
CA HIS A 183 7.30 -7.18 2.58
C HIS A 183 8.23 -5.99 2.90
N SER A 184 9.11 -5.61 1.98
CA SER A 184 9.97 -4.43 2.07
C SER A 184 10.08 -3.72 0.72
N SER A 185 10.51 -2.46 0.77
CA SER A 185 10.83 -1.67 -0.43
C SER A 185 11.98 -2.30 -1.23
N GLU A 186 12.99 -2.88 -0.58
CA GLU A 186 14.09 -3.61 -1.23
C GLU A 186 13.59 -4.80 -2.05
N GLU A 187 12.74 -5.67 -1.45
CA GLU A 187 12.15 -6.83 -2.14
C GLU A 187 11.30 -6.39 -3.34
N MET A 188 10.54 -5.29 -3.18
CA MET A 188 9.77 -4.68 -4.28
C MET A 188 10.66 -4.22 -5.43
N PHE A 189 11.81 -3.59 -5.15
CA PHE A 189 12.73 -3.13 -6.19
C PHE A 189 13.45 -4.30 -6.88
N ASP A 190 13.81 -5.37 -6.17
CA ASP A 190 14.35 -6.60 -6.76
C ASP A 190 13.33 -7.26 -7.70
N LEU A 191 12.05 -7.27 -7.33
CA LEU A 191 10.94 -7.75 -8.16
C LEU A 191 10.73 -6.89 -9.43
N ILE A 192 10.96 -5.58 -9.34
CA ILE A 192 10.96 -4.68 -10.50
C ILE A 192 12.19 -4.94 -11.38
N ALA A 193 13.39 -4.97 -10.79
CA ALA A 193 14.67 -5.14 -11.49
C ALA A 193 14.77 -6.48 -12.24
N SER A 194 14.17 -7.54 -11.69
CA SER A 194 14.08 -8.87 -12.29
C SER A 194 12.99 -8.99 -13.37
N GLY A 195 12.16 -7.97 -13.57
CA GLY A 195 11.05 -7.99 -14.53
C GLY A 195 9.84 -8.82 -14.09
N ARG A 196 9.78 -9.28 -12.83
CA ARG A 196 8.59 -9.98 -12.30
C ARG A 196 7.43 -9.01 -12.06
N TYR A 197 7.74 -7.75 -11.79
CA TYR A 197 6.80 -6.63 -11.78
C TYR A 197 7.29 -5.50 -12.68
N THR A 198 6.36 -4.83 -13.36
CA THR A 198 6.64 -3.61 -14.13
C THR A 198 6.13 -2.40 -13.35
N TYR A 199 6.97 -1.38 -13.21
CA TYR A 199 6.57 -0.11 -12.60
C TYR A 199 5.73 0.68 -13.60
N VAL A 200 4.54 1.13 -13.21
CA VAL A 200 3.61 1.89 -14.06
C VAL A 200 3.30 3.22 -13.40
N ILE A 201 3.38 4.30 -14.15
CA ILE A 201 3.09 5.65 -13.67
C ILE A 201 2.44 6.45 -14.80
N ASP A 202 1.47 7.29 -14.48
CA ASP A 202 0.84 8.15 -15.48
C ASP A 202 1.75 9.33 -15.87
N ALA A 203 1.49 9.90 -17.05
CA ALA A 203 2.28 10.98 -17.60
C ALA A 203 2.22 12.26 -16.76
N ILE A 204 1.12 12.54 -16.04
CA ILE A 204 0.98 13.76 -15.24
C ILE A 204 1.94 13.68 -14.06
N ASN A 205 1.89 12.59 -13.29
CA ASN A 205 2.81 12.35 -12.18
C ASN A 205 4.26 12.20 -12.68
N TYR A 206 4.52 11.42 -13.73
CA TYR A 206 5.87 11.23 -14.28
C TYR A 206 6.53 12.54 -14.75
N TYR A 207 5.77 13.42 -15.41
CA TYR A 207 6.27 14.70 -15.89
C TYR A 207 6.15 15.84 -14.87
N SER A 208 5.55 15.63 -13.69
CA SER A 208 5.51 16.64 -12.63
C SER A 208 6.91 17.07 -12.20
N ASP A 209 7.08 18.35 -11.85
CA ASP A 209 8.36 18.84 -11.34
C ASP A 209 8.67 18.24 -9.97
N TRP A 210 7.65 17.82 -9.21
CA TRP A 210 7.78 17.06 -7.96
C TRP A 210 8.48 15.71 -8.17
N TYR A 211 8.00 14.90 -9.13
CA TYR A 211 8.56 13.57 -9.36
C TYR A 211 9.98 13.68 -9.93
N LYS A 212 10.20 14.57 -10.92
CA LYS A 212 11.53 14.86 -11.48
C LYS A 212 12.52 15.39 -10.46
N SER A 213 12.12 16.33 -9.59
CA SER A 213 13.02 16.88 -8.58
C SER A 213 13.35 15.86 -7.48
N THR A 214 12.37 15.04 -7.09
CA THR A 214 12.57 13.94 -6.14
C THR A 214 13.51 12.87 -6.73
N TRP A 215 13.34 12.48 -7.98
CA TRP A 215 14.21 11.50 -8.65
C TRP A 215 15.65 11.99 -8.88
N ASN A 216 15.83 13.25 -9.27
CA ASN A 216 17.14 13.76 -9.69
C ASN A 216 17.98 14.33 -8.54
N ASN A 217 17.36 14.80 -7.44
CA ASN A 217 18.04 15.61 -6.43
C ASN A 217 17.91 15.07 -4.99
N THR A 218 17.60 13.78 -4.79
CA THR A 218 17.49 13.21 -3.44
C THR A 218 18.55 12.15 -3.14
N ASP A 219 19.22 12.30 -2.00
CA ASP A 219 20.06 11.27 -1.37
C ASP A 219 19.22 10.19 -0.65
N LEU A 220 17.93 10.07 -0.97
CA LEU A 220 17.03 9.11 -0.35
C LEU A 220 17.32 7.70 -0.90
N GLU A 221 17.79 6.81 -0.04
CA GLU A 221 18.18 5.44 -0.39
C GLU A 221 17.11 4.68 -1.17
N HIS A 222 15.86 4.75 -0.71
CA HIS A 222 14.70 4.22 -1.41
C HIS A 222 14.60 4.70 -2.88
N ILE A 223 14.82 5.98 -3.15
CA ILE A 223 14.76 6.54 -4.52
C ILE A 223 15.96 6.07 -5.35
N ARG A 224 17.15 5.97 -4.74
CA ARG A 224 18.34 5.39 -5.38
C ARG A 224 18.10 3.94 -5.82
N LEU A 225 17.52 3.12 -4.95
CA LEU A 225 17.21 1.71 -5.24
C LEU A 225 16.15 1.57 -6.34
N LEU A 226 15.06 2.35 -6.30
CA LEU A 226 14.08 2.40 -7.40
C LEU A 226 14.74 2.79 -8.73
N ASN A 227 15.56 3.85 -8.73
CA ASN A 227 16.30 4.29 -9.92
C ASN A 227 17.31 3.25 -10.42
N GLU A 228 17.80 2.37 -9.56
CA GLU A 228 18.69 1.25 -9.94
C GLU A 228 17.89 0.12 -10.59
N ALA A 229 16.75 -0.27 -10.01
CA ALA A 229 15.83 -1.24 -10.60
C ALA A 229 15.29 -0.82 -11.97
N LEU A 230 14.93 0.47 -12.13
CA LEU A 230 14.39 1.02 -13.37
C LEU A 230 15.41 1.15 -14.52
N LYS A 231 16.72 1.01 -14.25
CA LYS A 231 17.72 0.86 -15.33
C LYS A 231 17.64 -0.52 -15.99
N SER A 232 17.28 -1.54 -15.22
CA SER A 232 17.12 -2.92 -15.70
C SER A 232 15.74 -3.16 -16.30
N ASN A 233 14.70 -2.57 -15.71
CA ASN A 233 13.31 -2.66 -16.17
C ASN A 233 12.65 -1.26 -16.19
N PRO A 234 12.72 -0.52 -17.31
CA PRO A 234 12.18 0.83 -17.40
C PRO A 234 10.69 0.95 -17.09
N ALA A 235 10.31 2.06 -16.46
CA ALA A 235 8.91 2.34 -16.12
C ALA A 235 8.03 2.45 -17.37
N LEU A 236 6.84 1.87 -17.31
CA LEU A 236 5.77 2.05 -18.29
C LEU A 236 5.02 3.35 -17.97
N ILE A 237 5.01 4.29 -18.91
CA ILE A 237 4.33 5.58 -18.75
C ILE A 237 2.97 5.49 -19.44
N THR A 238 1.88 5.69 -18.69
CA THR A 238 0.50 5.74 -19.24
C THR A 238 0.04 7.17 -19.48
N ASN A 239 -1.04 7.36 -20.23
CA ASN A 239 -1.58 8.69 -20.51
C ASN A 239 -2.46 9.22 -19.37
N THR A 240 -3.11 8.32 -18.64
CA THR A 240 -4.00 8.65 -17.51
C THR A 240 -3.83 7.68 -16.34
N THR A 241 -4.35 8.08 -15.16
CA THR A 241 -4.46 7.25 -13.96
C THR A 241 -5.28 5.98 -14.23
N GLU A 242 -6.41 6.08 -14.95
CA GLU A 242 -7.28 4.92 -15.23
C GLU A 242 -6.56 3.86 -16.08
N GLU A 243 -5.69 4.28 -17.00
CA GLU A 243 -4.84 3.38 -17.79
C GLU A 243 -3.80 2.68 -16.89
N ALA A 244 -3.16 3.38 -15.95
CA ALA A 244 -2.27 2.76 -14.96
C ALA A 244 -3.02 1.76 -14.07
N PHE A 245 -4.26 2.07 -13.68
CA PHE A 245 -5.12 1.19 -12.91
C PHE A 245 -5.60 -0.04 -13.70
N ALA A 246 -5.81 0.09 -15.01
CA ALA A 246 -6.09 -1.05 -15.88
C ALA A 246 -4.90 -2.02 -15.96
N TYR A 247 -3.66 -1.53 -15.86
CA TYR A 247 -2.47 -2.39 -15.68
C TYR A 247 -2.40 -2.99 -14.28
N LEU A 248 -2.60 -2.21 -13.22
CA LEU A 248 -2.65 -2.72 -11.83
C LEU A 248 -3.63 -3.90 -11.70
N GLN A 249 -4.82 -3.79 -12.31
CA GLN A 249 -5.81 -4.87 -12.34
C GLN A 249 -5.37 -6.12 -13.11
N GLN A 250 -4.38 -6.08 -14.00
CA GLN A 250 -3.88 -7.29 -14.67
C GLN A 250 -2.96 -8.14 -13.76
N GLY A 251 -2.37 -7.55 -12.72
CA GLY A 251 -1.31 -8.18 -11.92
C GLY A 251 0.05 -8.13 -12.61
N GLY A 252 1.13 -8.18 -11.82
CA GLY A 252 2.50 -7.99 -12.35
C GLY A 252 2.86 -6.52 -12.64
N TYR A 253 2.06 -5.59 -12.11
CA TYR A 253 2.33 -4.16 -12.18
C TYR A 253 2.30 -3.54 -10.78
N ILE A 254 3.18 -2.56 -10.56
CA ILE A 254 3.23 -1.73 -9.36
C ILE A 254 2.94 -0.30 -9.77
N VAL A 255 1.94 0.32 -9.13
CA VAL A 255 1.57 1.72 -9.33
C VAL A 255 1.94 2.51 -8.07
N PRO A 256 2.76 3.58 -8.17
CA PRO A 256 2.94 4.53 -7.07
C PRO A 256 1.67 5.35 -6.91
N SER A 257 1.31 5.64 -5.67
CA SER A 257 0.18 6.49 -5.30
C SER A 257 0.53 7.23 -4.02
N GLN A 258 -0.33 8.14 -3.57
CA GLN A 258 -0.29 8.68 -2.22
C GLN A 258 -1.47 8.12 -1.41
N ASP A 259 -1.36 8.17 -0.08
CA ASP A 259 -2.40 7.71 0.87
C ASP A 259 -3.66 8.60 0.88
N ASP A 260 -3.60 9.80 0.30
CA ASP A 260 -4.65 10.83 0.30
C ASP A 260 -5.23 11.18 -1.09
N THR A 261 -4.89 10.44 -2.16
CA THR A 261 -5.36 10.75 -3.53
C THR A 261 -6.55 9.94 -4.00
N TYR A 262 -7.08 10.30 -5.18
CA TYR A 262 -8.19 9.63 -5.85
C TYR A 262 -7.92 8.14 -6.13
N GLU A 263 -6.66 7.80 -6.45
CA GLU A 263 -6.17 6.44 -6.61
C GLU A 263 -6.44 5.58 -5.37
N MET A 264 -6.12 6.09 -4.18
CA MET A 264 -6.36 5.40 -2.91
C MET A 264 -7.85 5.21 -2.65
N TYR A 265 -8.67 6.20 -3.01
CA TYR A 265 -10.12 6.08 -2.97
C TYR A 265 -10.65 4.99 -3.91
N ILE A 266 -10.24 4.97 -5.19
CA ILE A 266 -10.64 3.92 -6.15
C ILE A 266 -10.23 2.53 -5.65
N THR A 267 -9.01 2.34 -5.13
CA THR A 267 -8.57 1.01 -4.68
C THR A 267 -9.41 0.44 -3.54
N GLN A 268 -10.16 1.24 -2.76
CA GLN A 268 -11.08 0.69 -1.75
C GLN A 268 -12.22 -0.14 -2.38
N SER A 269 -12.56 0.11 -3.64
CA SER A 269 -13.53 -0.69 -4.40
C SER A 269 -12.97 -2.00 -4.95
N LEU A 270 -11.65 -2.20 -4.90
CA LEU A 270 -10.93 -3.33 -5.48
C LEU A 270 -10.43 -4.27 -4.37
N CYS A 271 -10.88 -5.53 -4.42
CA CYS A 271 -10.75 -6.46 -3.28
C CYS A 271 -9.37 -7.10 -3.10
N ASP A 272 -8.46 -6.94 -4.06
CA ASP A 272 -7.22 -7.70 -4.18
C ASP A 272 -6.03 -6.85 -4.61
N ILE A 273 -6.09 -5.55 -4.28
CA ILE A 273 -4.95 -4.64 -4.34
C ILE A 273 -4.23 -4.67 -2.99
N TYR A 274 -3.00 -5.18 -3.00
CA TYR A 274 -2.05 -5.01 -1.92
C TYR A 274 -1.57 -3.55 -1.86
N ARG A 275 -1.38 -3.04 -0.65
CA ARG A 275 -0.93 -1.67 -0.37
C ARG A 275 0.30 -1.73 0.53
N PHE A 276 1.39 -1.12 0.09
CA PHE A 276 2.64 -1.08 0.83
C PHE A 276 3.09 0.35 1.12
N SER A 277 3.43 0.62 2.39
CA SER A 277 3.83 1.94 2.88
C SER A 277 4.83 1.90 4.04
N ALA A 278 5.38 0.73 4.39
CA ALA A 278 6.15 0.54 5.62
C ALA A 278 7.49 1.32 5.65
N ASP A 279 8.14 1.45 4.49
CA ASP A 279 9.47 2.06 4.35
C ASP A 279 9.44 3.39 3.58
N THR A 280 8.26 3.94 3.31
CA THR A 280 8.12 5.07 2.38
C THR A 280 8.25 6.42 3.10
N PRO A 281 8.79 7.46 2.44
CA PRO A 281 8.95 8.76 3.05
C PRO A 281 7.57 9.38 3.32
N GLN A 282 7.30 9.71 4.59
CA GLN A 282 6.13 10.49 4.97
C GLN A 282 6.35 11.93 4.52
N LYS A 283 5.68 12.34 3.44
CA LYS A 283 5.43 13.75 3.13
C LYS A 283 4.21 14.20 3.93
N SER A 284 3.58 15.31 3.58
CA SER A 284 2.48 15.86 4.37
C SER A 284 1.61 16.84 3.54
N SER A 285 0.35 17.16 3.92
CA SER A 285 -0.66 18.03 3.22
C SER A 285 -0.93 19.42 3.91
N MET A 286 -0.97 20.57 3.18
CA MET A 286 -0.90 21.96 3.72
C MET A 286 -1.99 22.87 3.17
N PHE A 287 -2.36 23.86 3.99
CA PHE A 287 -3.00 25.08 3.50
C PHE A 287 -1.94 26.12 3.08
N ILE A 288 -1.89 26.45 1.79
CA ILE A 288 -1.04 27.55 1.30
C ILE A 288 -1.75 28.89 1.49
N PHE A 289 -1.01 29.85 2.04
CA PHE A 289 -1.43 31.24 2.18
C PHE A 289 -0.49 32.17 1.42
N LEU A 290 -0.98 33.37 1.09
CA LEU A 290 -0.13 34.45 0.61
C LEU A 290 0.99 34.76 1.61
N LYS A 291 2.18 35.06 1.09
CA LYS A 291 3.33 35.45 1.92
C LYS A 291 2.94 36.63 2.83
N ASN A 292 3.25 36.51 4.11
CA ASN A 292 2.90 37.47 5.17
C ASN A 292 1.39 37.57 5.51
N ALA A 293 0.56 36.57 5.17
CA ALA A 293 -0.83 36.53 5.64
C ALA A 293 -0.90 36.55 7.18
N THR A 294 -1.52 37.60 7.74
CA THR A 294 -1.68 37.80 9.20
C THR A 294 -2.50 36.68 9.85
N LEU A 295 -3.43 36.10 9.09
CA LEU A 295 -4.33 35.02 9.48
C LEU A 295 -3.62 33.69 9.77
N LEU A 296 -2.41 33.47 9.24
CA LEU A 296 -1.69 32.18 9.31
C LEU A 296 -1.47 31.70 10.76
N LYS A 297 -1.20 32.62 11.69
CA LYS A 297 -0.98 32.28 13.11
C LYS A 297 -2.25 31.75 13.78
N GLU A 298 -3.41 32.31 13.43
CA GLU A 298 -4.70 31.88 13.98
C GLU A 298 -5.16 30.57 13.33
N TRP A 299 -4.95 30.43 12.02
CA TRP A 299 -5.21 29.19 11.29
C TRP A 299 -4.40 28.00 11.81
N ASN A 300 -3.08 28.15 11.95
CA ASN A 300 -2.22 27.08 12.47
C ASN A 300 -2.58 26.69 13.91
N ARG A 301 -3.05 27.64 14.73
CA ARG A 301 -3.59 27.34 16.06
C ARG A 301 -4.89 26.55 15.97
N ALA A 302 -5.80 26.90 15.04
CA ALA A 302 -7.04 26.18 14.83
C ALA A 302 -6.80 24.72 14.38
N ILE A 303 -5.81 24.48 13.50
CA ILE A 303 -5.39 23.12 13.11
C ILE A 303 -5.00 22.31 14.35
N ILE A 304 -4.04 22.81 15.15
CA ILE A 304 -3.55 22.12 16.35
C ILE A 304 -4.69 21.85 17.35
N MET A 305 -5.63 22.78 17.51
CA MET A 305 -6.76 22.64 18.43
C MET A 305 -7.87 21.70 17.94
N ASN A 306 -7.86 21.31 16.66
CA ASN A 306 -8.88 20.45 16.05
C ASN A 306 -8.27 19.20 15.37
N GLN A 307 -7.07 18.79 15.78
CA GLN A 307 -6.33 17.67 15.18
C GLN A 307 -7.15 16.36 15.15
N ASP A 308 -7.89 16.06 16.23
CA ASP A 308 -8.75 14.86 16.32
C ASP A 308 -9.89 14.88 15.28
N PHE A 309 -10.45 16.06 14.99
CA PHE A 309 -11.46 16.21 13.94
C PHE A 309 -10.82 15.94 12.57
N ILE A 310 -9.67 16.57 12.30
CA ILE A 310 -8.94 16.43 11.03
C ILE A 310 -8.59 14.95 10.78
N GLN A 311 -8.05 14.26 11.78
CA GLN A 311 -7.77 12.83 11.69
C GLN A 311 -9.06 12.03 11.43
N ARG A 312 -10.12 12.23 12.22
CA ARG A 312 -11.39 11.50 12.01
C ARG A 312 -11.98 11.73 10.62
N THR A 313 -11.93 12.96 10.09
CA THR A 313 -12.38 13.26 8.73
C THR A 313 -11.49 12.58 7.69
N PHE A 314 -10.16 12.56 7.87
CA PHE A 314 -9.28 11.74 7.02
C PHE A 314 -9.64 10.25 7.05
N TYR A 315 -9.79 9.64 8.24
CA TYR A 315 -10.23 8.25 8.37
C TYR A 315 -11.59 7.98 7.71
N LYS A 316 -12.54 8.93 7.85
CA LYS A 316 -13.87 8.88 7.22
C LYS A 316 -13.79 8.77 5.69
N TYR A 317 -12.90 9.51 5.03
CA TYR A 317 -12.83 9.51 3.56
C TYR A 317 -11.87 8.44 3.00
N TYR A 318 -10.76 8.15 3.68
CA TYR A 318 -9.67 7.32 3.13
C TYR A 318 -9.53 5.92 3.73
N ARG A 319 -10.23 5.60 4.83
CA ARG A 319 -10.06 4.30 5.51
C ARG A 319 -11.34 3.58 5.91
N SER A 320 -12.43 4.27 6.24
CA SER A 320 -13.68 3.60 6.70
C SER A 320 -14.54 3.02 5.56
N GLY A 321 -13.95 2.64 4.42
CA GLY A 321 -14.67 2.03 3.28
C GLY A 321 -15.79 2.92 2.73
N PHE A 322 -15.53 4.21 2.60
CA PHE A 322 -16.55 5.22 2.39
C PHE A 322 -16.93 5.32 0.91
N ILE A 323 -18.19 5.03 0.57
CA ILE A 323 -18.63 4.88 -0.83
C ILE A 323 -19.47 6.09 -1.27
N THR A 324 -18.91 6.95 -2.12
CA THR A 324 -19.73 7.89 -2.90
C THR A 324 -20.36 7.14 -4.08
N GLY A 325 -21.68 6.97 -4.10
CA GLY A 325 -22.41 6.47 -5.28
C GLY A 325 -22.95 5.03 -5.25
N GLY A 326 -22.92 4.35 -4.10
CA GLY A 326 -23.80 3.19 -3.84
C GLY A 326 -23.37 1.81 -4.35
N ALA A 327 -22.19 1.65 -4.94
CA ALA A 327 -21.60 0.33 -5.20
C ALA A 327 -20.71 -0.08 -4.01
N TYR A 328 -21.22 -0.97 -3.15
CA TYR A 328 -20.37 -1.63 -2.14
C TYR A 328 -19.25 -2.41 -2.85
N PRO A 329 -18.01 -2.38 -2.33
CA PRO A 329 -16.99 -3.34 -2.74
C PRO A 329 -17.57 -4.76 -2.54
N ASN A 330 -17.48 -5.62 -3.54
CA ASN A 330 -17.91 -7.04 -3.43
C ASN A 330 -17.00 -7.88 -2.50
N CYS A 331 -16.13 -7.22 -1.76
CA CYS A 331 -15.15 -7.81 -0.87
C CYS A 331 -15.85 -8.24 0.41
N SER A 332 -15.66 -9.49 0.82
CA SER A 332 -16.01 -9.92 2.17
C SER A 332 -15.06 -9.25 3.16
N VAL A 333 -15.38 -8.04 3.61
CA VAL A 333 -14.63 -7.32 4.65
C VAL A 333 -14.58 -8.22 5.90
N ASP A 334 -13.39 -8.68 6.31
CA ASP A 334 -13.26 -9.41 7.59
C ASP A 334 -13.62 -8.41 8.71
N PRO A 335 -14.67 -8.62 9.53
CA PRO A 335 -15.18 -7.61 10.47
C PRO A 335 -14.25 -7.25 11.65
N LYS A 336 -12.96 -7.54 11.54
CA LYS A 336 -11.97 -7.52 12.63
C LYS A 336 -10.97 -6.38 12.56
N GLU A 337 -11.07 -5.49 11.57
CA GLU A 337 -10.40 -4.19 11.66
C GLU A 337 -11.07 -3.36 12.77
N ASN A 338 -10.63 -3.60 14.00
CA ASN A 338 -11.09 -2.91 15.20
C ASN A 338 -10.58 -1.46 15.19
N LEU A 339 -11.25 -0.62 14.40
CA LEU A 339 -11.11 0.83 14.50
C LEU A 339 -11.32 1.27 15.96
N PRO A 340 -10.39 2.05 16.54
CA PRO A 340 -10.56 2.62 17.88
C PRO A 340 -11.90 3.33 18.02
N ASP A 341 -12.52 3.29 19.21
CA ASP A 341 -13.85 3.91 19.41
C ASP A 341 -13.87 5.42 19.09
N SER A 342 -12.74 6.12 19.23
CA SER A 342 -12.56 7.52 18.82
C SER A 342 -12.59 7.77 17.30
N MET A 343 -12.35 6.73 16.49
CA MET A 343 -12.34 6.78 15.02
C MET A 343 -13.66 6.29 14.41
N LYS A 344 -14.57 5.73 15.19
CA LYS A 344 -15.91 5.37 14.72
C LYS A 344 -16.71 6.65 14.40
N PRO A 345 -17.54 6.67 13.34
CA PRO A 345 -18.41 7.80 13.09
C PRO A 345 -19.31 8.03 14.31
N LEU A 346 -19.44 9.29 14.74
CA LEU A 346 -20.47 9.68 15.70
C LEU A 346 -21.83 9.29 15.10
N GLY A 347 -22.64 8.58 15.88
CA GLY A 347 -23.86 7.93 15.38
C GLY A 347 -24.77 8.89 14.62
N VAL A 348 -25.14 8.48 13.41
CA VAL A 348 -26.18 9.08 12.56
C VAL A 348 -27.55 8.61 13.04
#